data_AF-A0AAU6DRI9-F1
#
_entry.id   AF-A0AAU6DRI9-F1
#
_cell.length_a   1.000
_cell.length_b   1.000
_cell.length_c   1.000
_cell.angle_alpha   90.00
_cell.angle_beta   90.00
_cell.angle_gamma   90.00
#
_symmetry.space_group_name_H-M   'P 1'
#
loop_
_entity.id
_entity.type
_entity.pdbx_description
1 polymer ?
#
loop_
_entity_poly.entity_id
_entity_poly.type
_entity_poly.pdbx_seq_one_letter_code
_entity_poly.pdbx_strand_id
1 'polypeptide(L)'
;MTDPHTDGSTSDEFKGFNEARRLMWCHEARARVHEQLELTAFIADADVAAVHVDNTTRADRVFLVAFNQTGQQVGIDTLYIDEPSQRLDIAPEFDHDFTNMDVVPTSQLEQAIARENGWVVNLKALREYDPLADRRAAQRAVFLAHLQDMIKNGDVRGFLFGRGESDDTDTA
;
A
#
# COMPACT_ATOMS: atom_id res chain seq x y z
N MET A 1 21.54 44.85 15.15
CA MET A 1 20.35 44.52 14.33
C MET A 1 20.48 43.03 14.07
N THR A 2 19.96 42.25 14.99
CA THR A 2 20.15 40.80 15.10
C THR A 2 18.79 40.18 14.84
N ASP A 3 18.66 39.53 13.69
CA ASP A 3 17.49 38.72 13.38
C ASP A 3 17.39 37.57 14.39
N PRO A 4 16.24 37.40 15.06
CA PRO A 4 16.02 36.23 15.88
C PRO A 4 15.85 35.01 14.97
N HIS A 5 16.51 33.94 15.38
CA HIS A 5 16.42 32.60 14.81
C HIS A 5 14.98 32.27 14.38
N THR A 6 14.83 31.98 13.09
CA THR A 6 13.67 31.24 12.60
C THR A 6 13.76 29.85 13.20
N ASP A 7 13.09 29.65 14.33
CA ASP A 7 12.77 28.32 14.83
C ASP A 7 12.00 27.61 13.72
N GLY A 8 12.71 26.71 13.04
CA GLY A 8 12.08 25.69 12.22
C GLY A 8 11.20 24.87 13.14
N SER A 9 9.92 25.23 13.18
CA SER A 9 8.84 24.41 13.73
C SER A 9 8.83 23.08 12.97
N THR A 10 9.69 22.20 13.41
CA THR A 10 9.80 20.82 12.97
C THR A 10 8.73 20.10 13.76
N SER A 11 7.63 19.80 13.07
CA SER A 11 6.47 19.06 13.56
C SER A 11 6.86 17.62 13.93
N ASP A 12 7.66 17.48 14.99
CA ASP A 12 8.04 16.20 15.61
C ASP A 12 6.95 15.69 16.57
N GLU A 13 5.93 16.52 16.84
CA GLU A 13 4.81 16.23 17.76
C GLU A 13 3.90 15.10 17.28
N PHE A 14 3.90 14.77 15.97
CA PHE A 14 2.95 13.81 15.38
C PHE A 14 3.59 12.81 14.40
N LYS A 15 4.84 12.43 14.64
CA LYS A 15 5.57 11.49 13.78
C LYS A 15 4.86 10.14 13.66
N GLY A 16 4.32 9.62 14.76
CA GLY A 16 3.55 8.38 14.78
C GLY A 16 2.24 8.47 13.98
N PHE A 17 1.55 9.61 14.04
CA PHE A 17 0.35 9.86 13.23
C PHE A 17 0.65 9.91 11.74
N ASN A 18 1.71 10.60 11.34
CA ASN A 18 2.11 10.66 9.92
C ASN A 18 2.50 9.28 9.40
N GLU A 19 3.22 8.49 10.19
CA GLU A 19 3.58 7.12 9.83
C GLU A 19 2.35 6.20 9.79
N ALA A 20 1.45 6.29 10.77
CA ALA A 20 0.18 5.56 10.76
C ALA A 20 -0.65 5.86 9.50
N ARG A 21 -0.76 7.15 9.12
CA ARG A 21 -1.46 7.57 7.91
C ARG A 21 -0.80 6.99 6.66
N ARG A 22 0.53 6.99 6.57
CA ARG A 22 1.26 6.38 5.47
C ARG A 22 1.00 4.88 5.39
N LEU A 23 1.08 4.16 6.51
CA LEU A 23 0.81 2.72 6.59
C LEU A 23 -0.61 2.37 6.14
N MET A 24 -1.60 3.18 6.56
CA MET A 24 -2.98 3.00 6.14
C MET A 24 -3.15 3.22 4.63
N TRP A 25 -2.57 4.29 4.09
CA TRP A 25 -2.62 4.54 2.64
C TRP A 25 -1.99 3.38 1.86
N CYS A 26 -0.80 2.90 2.25
CA CYS A 26 -0.19 1.75 1.57
C CYS A 26 -1.10 0.50 1.62
N HIS A 27 -1.75 0.23 2.75
CA HIS A 27 -2.72 -0.86 2.85
C HIS A 27 -3.92 -0.66 1.93
N GLU A 28 -4.52 0.53 1.92
CA GLU A 28 -5.66 0.86 1.07
C GLU A 28 -5.30 0.75 -0.42
N ALA A 29 -4.09 1.16 -0.82
CA ALA A 29 -3.60 1.01 -2.19
C ALA A 29 -3.51 -0.46 -2.58
N ARG A 30 -2.92 -1.32 -1.73
CA ARG A 30 -2.84 -2.77 -1.99
C ARG A 30 -4.22 -3.42 -2.06
N ALA A 31 -5.09 -3.12 -1.10
CA ALA A 31 -6.46 -3.65 -1.06
C ALA A 31 -7.23 -3.28 -2.33
N ARG A 32 -7.13 -2.01 -2.76
CA ARG A 32 -7.80 -1.52 -3.97
C ARG A 32 -7.30 -2.22 -5.23
N VAL A 33 -5.99 -2.43 -5.39
CA VAL A 33 -5.45 -3.17 -6.54
C VAL A 33 -6.04 -4.57 -6.61
N HIS A 34 -6.09 -5.27 -5.48
CA HIS A 34 -6.68 -6.60 -5.40
C HIS A 34 -8.17 -6.58 -5.74
N GLU A 35 -8.96 -5.75 -5.07
CA GLU A 35 -10.42 -5.64 -5.28
C GLU A 35 -10.78 -5.29 -6.72
N GLN A 36 -10.06 -4.36 -7.35
CA GLN A 36 -10.32 -3.95 -8.72
C GLN A 36 -9.93 -5.03 -9.74
N LEU A 37 -8.82 -5.75 -9.53
CA LEU A 37 -8.43 -6.84 -10.42
C LEU A 37 -9.29 -8.09 -10.24
N GLU A 38 -9.93 -8.28 -9.08
CA GLU A 38 -10.99 -9.29 -8.89
C GLU A 38 -12.25 -9.03 -9.75
N LEU A 39 -12.48 -7.79 -10.19
CA LEU A 39 -13.57 -7.48 -11.14
C LEU A 39 -13.27 -7.96 -12.57
N THR A 40 -12.02 -8.37 -12.83
CA THR A 40 -11.57 -8.83 -14.14
C THR A 40 -11.39 -10.35 -14.15
N ALA A 41 -11.34 -10.95 -15.34
CA ALA A 41 -11.02 -12.38 -15.47
C ALA A 41 -9.53 -12.69 -15.22
N PHE A 42 -8.65 -11.67 -15.19
CA PHE A 42 -7.19 -11.86 -15.20
C PHE A 42 -6.65 -12.50 -13.92
N ILE A 43 -7.26 -12.22 -12.76
CA ILE A 43 -6.79 -12.80 -11.50
C ILE A 43 -6.99 -14.33 -11.48
N ALA A 44 -8.09 -14.81 -12.07
CA ALA A 44 -8.45 -16.22 -12.12
C ALA A 44 -7.75 -16.99 -13.26
N ASP A 45 -7.30 -16.28 -14.30
CA ASP A 45 -6.64 -16.87 -15.47
C ASP A 45 -5.16 -17.17 -15.21
N ALA A 46 -4.82 -18.44 -14.99
CA ALA A 46 -3.45 -18.88 -14.72
C ALA A 46 -2.45 -18.57 -15.84
N ASP A 47 -2.91 -18.36 -17.07
CA ASP A 47 -2.05 -18.02 -18.22
C ASP A 47 -1.61 -16.54 -18.20
N VAL A 48 -2.31 -15.70 -17.44
CA VAL A 48 -1.91 -14.29 -17.22
C VAL A 48 -0.83 -14.23 -16.15
N ALA A 49 0.33 -13.70 -16.51
CA ALA A 49 1.47 -13.47 -15.63
C ALA A 49 1.57 -12.02 -15.15
N ALA A 50 1.17 -11.07 -16.00
CA ALA A 50 1.28 -9.65 -15.71
C ALA A 50 0.10 -8.86 -16.28
N VAL A 51 -0.23 -7.74 -15.65
CA VAL A 51 -1.21 -6.77 -16.15
C VAL A 51 -0.59 -5.39 -16.14
N HIS A 52 -0.50 -4.76 -17.31
CA HIS A 52 -0.14 -3.35 -17.43
C HIS A 52 -1.37 -2.50 -17.15
N VAL A 53 -1.23 -1.54 -16.23
CA VAL A 53 -2.27 -0.63 -15.77
C VAL A 53 -1.98 0.76 -16.32
N ASP A 54 -2.71 1.18 -17.36
CA ASP A 54 -2.67 2.55 -17.85
C ASP A 54 -3.80 3.37 -17.20
N ASN A 55 -3.41 4.14 -16.19
CA ASN A 55 -4.28 5.09 -15.48
C ASN A 55 -3.96 6.55 -15.88
N THR A 56 -3.04 6.79 -16.80
CA THR A 56 -2.53 8.14 -17.14
C THR A 56 -3.29 8.79 -18.27
N THR A 57 -3.83 7.97 -19.18
CA THR A 57 -4.48 8.44 -20.41
C THR A 57 -5.86 9.05 -20.18
N ARG A 58 -6.59 8.63 -19.14
CA ARG A 58 -7.95 9.08 -18.84
C ARG A 58 -8.20 9.10 -17.33
N ALA A 59 -9.10 9.98 -16.88
CA ALA A 59 -9.47 10.12 -15.47
C ALA A 59 -10.70 9.26 -15.09
N ASP A 60 -11.53 8.90 -16.07
CA ASP A 60 -12.80 8.18 -15.90
C ASP A 60 -12.68 6.66 -16.13
N ARG A 61 -11.50 6.17 -16.51
CA ARG A 61 -11.26 4.76 -16.78
C ARG A 61 -9.79 4.40 -16.68
N VAL A 62 -9.53 3.13 -16.42
CA VAL A 62 -8.20 2.50 -16.45
C VAL A 62 -8.18 1.43 -17.52
N PHE A 63 -7.21 1.49 -18.42
CA PHE A 63 -7.01 0.45 -19.42
C PHE A 63 -6.08 -0.62 -18.87
N LEU A 64 -6.48 -1.87 -19.01
CA LEU A 64 -5.72 -3.02 -18.57
C LEU A 64 -5.30 -3.83 -19.78
N VAL A 65 -4.03 -4.21 -19.84
CA VAL A 65 -3.49 -5.12 -20.85
C VAL A 65 -2.83 -6.29 -20.15
N ALA A 66 -3.33 -7.50 -20.39
CA ALA A 66 -2.83 -8.72 -19.78
C ALA A 66 -1.77 -9.39 -20.67
N PHE A 67 -0.71 -9.88 -20.04
CA PHE A 67 0.40 -10.57 -20.68
C PHE A 67 0.62 -11.93 -20.04
N ASN A 68 1.02 -12.91 -20.85
CA ASN A 68 1.45 -14.22 -20.36
C ASN A 68 2.92 -14.22 -19.93
N GLN A 69 3.42 -15.38 -19.50
CA GLN A 69 4.80 -15.56 -19.03
C GLN A 69 5.87 -15.27 -20.10
N THR A 70 5.53 -15.36 -21.39
CA THR A 70 6.45 -15.05 -22.49
C THR A 70 6.41 -13.57 -22.88
N GLY A 71 5.61 -12.76 -22.16
CA GLY A 71 5.41 -11.34 -22.43
C GLY A 71 4.56 -11.05 -23.67
N GLN A 72 3.76 -12.02 -24.13
CA GLN A 72 2.79 -11.81 -25.20
C GLN A 72 1.47 -11.33 -24.61
N GLN A 73 0.84 -10.36 -25.27
CA GLN A 73 -0.49 -9.90 -24.89
C GLN A 73 -1.51 -11.02 -25.11
N VAL A 74 -2.30 -11.30 -24.08
CA VAL A 74 -3.36 -12.33 -24.10
C VAL A 74 -4.76 -11.75 -23.89
N GLY A 75 -4.87 -10.52 -23.38
CA GLY A 75 -6.17 -9.90 -23.15
C GLY A 75 -6.09 -8.40 -22.92
N ILE A 76 -7.25 -7.76 -22.99
CA ILE A 76 -7.45 -6.36 -22.60
C ILE A 76 -8.73 -6.26 -21.80
N ASP A 77 -8.78 -5.32 -20.88
CA ASP A 77 -10.00 -4.96 -20.14
C ASP A 77 -10.00 -3.46 -19.84
N THR A 78 -11.13 -2.93 -19.40
CA THR A 78 -11.27 -1.53 -19.00
C THR A 78 -12.10 -1.44 -17.74
N LEU A 79 -11.50 -0.89 -16.68
CA LEU A 79 -12.20 -0.57 -15.45
C LEU A 79 -12.70 0.87 -15.54
N TYR A 80 -13.98 1.08 -15.30
CA TYR A 80 -14.58 2.42 -15.23
C TYR A 80 -14.43 2.97 -13.81
N ILE A 81 -14.08 4.26 -13.71
CA ILE A 81 -13.90 4.96 -12.44
C ILE A 81 -15.10 5.87 -12.23
N ASP A 82 -16.02 5.45 -11.38
CA ASP A 82 -17.15 6.24 -10.91
C ASP A 82 -16.74 7.13 -9.72
N GLU A 83 -15.84 6.62 -8.87
CA GLU A 83 -15.34 7.32 -7.68
C GLU A 83 -13.82 7.45 -7.69
N PRO A 84 -13.23 8.54 -7.17
CA PRO A 84 -11.77 8.69 -7.10
C PRO A 84 -11.07 7.55 -6.35
N SER A 85 -11.75 6.93 -5.39
CA SER A 85 -11.33 5.77 -4.62
C SER A 85 -11.18 4.49 -5.45
N GLN A 86 -11.71 4.43 -6.68
CA GLN A 86 -11.58 3.27 -7.57
C GLN A 86 -10.36 3.37 -8.48
N ARG A 87 -9.71 4.54 -8.52
CA ARG A 87 -8.49 4.73 -9.31
C ARG A 87 -7.40 3.82 -8.76
N LEU A 88 -6.86 2.98 -9.63
CA LEU A 88 -5.71 2.14 -9.33
C LEU A 88 -4.47 3.01 -9.19
N ASP A 89 -3.96 3.10 -7.97
CA ASP A 89 -2.67 3.73 -7.66
C ASP A 89 -1.56 2.68 -7.65
N ILE A 90 -0.31 3.14 -7.70
CA ILE A 90 0.85 2.24 -7.64
C ILE A 90 0.91 1.60 -6.25
N ALA A 91 0.92 0.28 -6.22
CA ALA A 91 1.21 -0.52 -5.03
C ALA A 91 2.53 -1.27 -5.29
N PRO A 92 3.68 -0.74 -4.81
CA PRO A 92 5.00 -1.28 -5.14
C PRO A 92 5.11 -2.78 -4.86
N GLU A 93 4.44 -3.30 -3.84
CA GLU A 93 4.47 -4.73 -3.48
C GLU A 93 3.97 -5.66 -4.59
N PHE A 94 3.20 -5.15 -5.54
CA PHE A 94 2.75 -5.88 -6.72
C PHE A 94 3.45 -5.45 -8.00
N ASP A 95 4.27 -4.40 -7.96
CA ASP A 95 4.96 -3.92 -9.14
C ASP A 95 6.04 -4.91 -9.61
N HIS A 96 6.20 -5.03 -10.92
CA HIS A 96 7.20 -5.92 -11.51
C HIS A 96 8.64 -5.64 -11.06
N ASP A 97 9.02 -4.38 -10.87
CA ASP A 97 10.38 -3.98 -10.47
C ASP A 97 10.63 -4.41 -9.02
N PHE A 98 9.65 -4.20 -8.14
CA PHE A 98 9.76 -4.57 -6.73
C PHE A 98 9.74 -6.09 -6.53
N THR A 99 8.90 -6.79 -7.30
CA THR A 99 8.77 -8.25 -7.23
C THR A 99 9.87 -8.99 -7.97
N ASN A 100 10.76 -8.28 -8.68
CA ASN A 100 11.79 -8.84 -9.57
C ASN A 100 11.19 -9.84 -10.57
N MET A 101 10.05 -9.49 -11.17
CA MET A 101 9.41 -10.33 -12.18
C MET A 101 10.32 -10.40 -13.41
N ASP A 102 10.53 -11.60 -13.95
CA ASP A 102 11.31 -11.77 -15.17
C ASP A 102 10.54 -11.20 -16.38
N VAL A 103 11.18 -10.33 -17.14
CA VAL A 103 10.61 -9.71 -18.34
C VAL A 103 11.41 -10.16 -19.53
N VAL A 104 10.76 -10.93 -20.41
CA VAL A 104 11.41 -11.46 -21.61
C VAL A 104 11.81 -10.29 -22.53
N PRO A 105 13.09 -10.19 -22.94
CA PRO A 105 13.54 -9.14 -23.85
C PRO A 105 12.80 -9.21 -25.19
N THR A 106 12.58 -8.06 -25.81
CA THR A 106 11.85 -7.86 -27.08
C THR A 106 10.37 -8.25 -27.05
N SER A 107 9.84 -8.65 -25.88
CA SER A 107 8.43 -9.01 -25.72
C SER A 107 7.51 -7.79 -25.77
N GLN A 108 6.20 -8.02 -25.92
CA GLN A 108 5.23 -6.94 -25.90
C GLN A 108 5.11 -6.33 -24.50
N LEU A 109 5.36 -7.13 -23.45
CA LEU A 109 5.45 -6.65 -22.08
C LEU A 109 6.61 -5.67 -21.88
N GLU A 110 7.81 -6.01 -22.35
CA GLU A 110 8.97 -5.09 -22.30
C GLU A 110 8.66 -3.77 -23.04
N GLN A 111 8.02 -3.86 -24.21
CA GLN A 111 7.61 -2.68 -24.96
C GLN A 111 6.56 -1.84 -24.23
N ALA A 112 5.68 -2.46 -23.44
CA ALA A 112 4.70 -1.74 -22.62
C ALA A 112 5.41 -0.99 -21.47
N ILE A 113 6.35 -1.65 -20.79
CA ILE A 113 7.17 -1.04 -19.73
C ILE A 113 7.96 0.16 -20.29
N ALA A 114 8.59 0.00 -21.45
CA ALA A 114 9.42 1.04 -22.07
C ALA A 114 8.65 2.30 -22.52
N ARG A 115 7.31 2.24 -22.60
CA ARG A 115 6.48 3.43 -22.90
C ARG A 115 6.28 4.32 -21.68
N GLU A 116 6.62 3.83 -20.49
CA GLU A 116 6.53 4.56 -19.20
C GLU A 116 5.12 5.14 -18.91
N ASN A 117 4.07 4.57 -19.51
CA ASN A 117 2.69 5.05 -19.41
C ASN A 117 1.83 4.14 -18.51
N GLY A 118 2.21 4.04 -17.25
CA GLY A 118 1.52 3.18 -16.29
C GLY A 118 2.50 2.40 -15.43
N TRP A 119 2.01 1.31 -14.85
CA TRP A 119 2.81 0.38 -14.07
C TRP A 119 2.36 -1.05 -14.34
N VAL A 120 3.19 -2.03 -13.99
CA VAL A 120 2.95 -3.44 -14.29
C VAL A 120 2.74 -4.23 -13.02
N VAL A 121 1.55 -4.81 -12.89
CA VAL A 121 1.20 -5.69 -11.77
C VAL A 121 1.66 -7.10 -12.08
N ASN A 122 2.47 -7.68 -11.20
CA ASN A 122 2.81 -9.08 -11.20
C ASN A 122 1.65 -9.91 -10.60
N LEU A 123 0.96 -10.68 -11.45
CA LEU A 123 -0.22 -11.44 -11.03
C LEU A 123 0.11 -12.61 -10.13
N LYS A 124 1.35 -13.12 -10.15
CA LYS A 124 1.78 -14.11 -9.16
C LYS A 124 1.78 -13.53 -7.75
N ALA A 125 2.42 -12.36 -7.59
CA ALA A 125 2.47 -11.68 -6.29
C ALA A 125 1.06 -11.30 -5.80
N LEU A 126 0.19 -10.85 -6.70
CA LEU A 126 -1.19 -10.52 -6.36
C LEU A 126 -2.02 -11.75 -5.96
N ARG A 127 -1.86 -12.90 -6.61
CA ARG A 127 -2.58 -14.15 -6.26
C ARG A 127 -2.14 -14.74 -4.92
N GLU A 128 -0.89 -14.50 -4.54
CA GLU A 128 -0.32 -14.94 -3.26
C GLU A 128 -0.67 -13.96 -2.11
N TYR A 129 -1.25 -12.80 -2.43
CA TYR A 129 -1.67 -11.81 -1.43
C TYR A 129 -2.81 -12.34 -0.56
N ASP A 130 -2.67 -12.17 0.76
CA ASP A 130 -3.73 -12.46 1.74
C ASP A 130 -4.28 -11.14 2.30
N PRO A 131 -5.47 -10.69 1.85
CA PRO A 131 -6.08 -9.45 2.31
C PRO A 131 -6.35 -9.42 3.82
N LEU A 132 -6.66 -10.58 4.42
CA LEU A 132 -6.95 -10.67 5.86
C LEU A 132 -5.68 -10.56 6.69
N ALA A 133 -4.59 -11.17 6.25
CA ALA A 133 -3.28 -11.03 6.88
C ALA A 133 -2.76 -9.60 6.75
N ASP A 134 -2.86 -8.98 5.57
CA ASP A 134 -2.39 -7.61 5.34
C ASP A 134 -3.17 -6.61 6.20
N ARG A 135 -4.51 -6.73 6.27
CA ARG A 135 -5.32 -5.89 7.15
C ARG A 135 -4.89 -5.98 8.61
N ARG A 136 -4.63 -7.19 9.12
CA ARG A 136 -4.17 -7.39 10.50
C ARG A 136 -2.77 -6.80 10.71
N ALA A 137 -1.88 -6.93 9.74
CA ALA A 137 -0.55 -6.36 9.78
C ALA A 137 -0.61 -4.82 9.80
N ALA A 138 -1.41 -4.22 8.93
CA ALA A 138 -1.64 -2.78 8.87
C ALA A 138 -2.22 -2.24 10.18
N GLN A 139 -3.25 -2.87 10.74
CA GLN A 139 -3.82 -2.49 12.03
C GLN A 139 -2.80 -2.49 13.17
N ARG A 140 -1.96 -3.53 13.23
CA ARG A 140 -0.88 -3.63 14.23
C ARG A 140 0.16 -2.53 14.03
N ALA A 141 0.60 -2.30 12.80
CA ALA A 141 1.61 -1.29 12.48
C ALA A 141 1.11 0.14 12.79
N VAL A 142 -0.14 0.46 12.43
CA VAL A 142 -0.80 1.73 12.74
C VAL A 142 -0.90 1.95 14.25
N PHE A 143 -1.33 0.93 14.99
CA PHE A 143 -1.39 1.01 16.46
C PHE A 143 -0.02 1.27 17.08
N LEU A 144 1.02 0.55 16.63
CA LEU A 144 2.39 0.74 17.11
C LEU A 144 2.94 2.13 16.77
N ALA A 145 2.60 2.67 15.60
CA ALA A 145 2.99 4.02 15.22
C ALA A 145 2.33 5.07 16.15
N HIS A 146 1.03 4.95 16.42
CA HIS A 146 0.34 5.87 17.35
C HIS A 146 0.80 5.74 18.80
N LEU A 147 1.18 4.53 19.24
CA LEU A 147 1.69 4.31 20.60
C LEU A 147 2.96 5.13 20.88
N GLN A 148 3.80 5.40 19.87
CA GLN A 148 4.96 6.28 20.03
C GLN A 148 4.56 7.71 20.41
N ASP A 149 3.51 8.23 19.78
CA ASP A 149 3.00 9.58 20.06
C ASP A 149 2.29 9.63 21.42
N MET A 150 1.48 8.60 21.75
CA MET A 150 0.81 8.52 23.05
C MET A 150 1.82 8.43 24.21
N ILE A 151 2.95 7.74 24.05
CA ILE A 151 4.02 7.70 25.05
C ILE A 151 4.62 9.09 25.25
N LYS A 152 4.90 9.82 24.17
CA LYS A 152 5.44 11.19 24.23
C LYS A 152 4.48 12.16 24.91
N ASN A 153 3.18 12.00 24.67
CA ASN A 153 2.14 12.87 25.22
C ASN A 153 1.73 12.51 26.67
N GLY A 154 2.27 11.42 27.24
CA GLY A 154 1.98 11.00 28.61
C GLY A 154 0.65 10.27 28.80
N ASP A 155 -0.06 9.94 27.72
CA ASP A 155 -1.36 9.27 27.73
C ASP A 155 -1.26 7.76 28.08
N VAL A 156 -0.05 7.18 28.04
CA VAL A 156 0.20 5.73 28.26
C VAL A 156 0.65 5.41 29.69
N ARG A 157 0.55 6.36 30.64
CA ARG A 157 1.04 6.15 32.02
C ARG A 157 0.39 4.99 32.79
N GLY A 158 -0.79 4.50 32.36
CA GLY A 158 -1.54 3.44 33.05
C GLY A 158 -1.42 2.02 32.49
N PHE A 159 -0.78 1.81 31.33
CA PHE A 159 -0.78 0.49 30.65
C PHE A 159 0.57 -0.25 30.72
N LEU A 160 1.68 0.47 30.91
CA LEU A 160 3.04 -0.11 30.92
C LEU A 160 3.59 -0.37 32.33
N PHE A 161 3.11 0.35 33.33
CA PHE A 161 3.44 0.08 34.73
C PHE A 161 2.22 -0.55 35.36
N GLY A 162 2.29 -1.86 35.61
CA GLY A 162 1.28 -2.57 36.38
C GLY A 162 0.95 -1.75 37.62
N ARG A 163 -0.36 -1.56 37.83
CA ARG A 163 -0.95 -1.12 39.09
C ARG A 163 -0.20 -1.85 40.21
N GLY A 164 0.63 -1.12 40.95
CA GLY A 164 1.27 -1.64 42.16
C GLY A 164 0.16 -2.09 43.09
N GLU A 165 -0.03 -3.40 43.19
CA GLU A 165 -0.80 -4.00 44.26
C GLU A 165 -0.08 -3.77 45.59
N SER A 166 -0.91 -3.53 46.60
CA SER A 166 -0.69 -3.62 48.04
C SER A 166 0.35 -2.69 48.67
N ASP A 167 -0.15 -1.66 49.35
CA ASP A 167 0.23 -1.46 50.75
C ASP A 167 -1.05 -1.14 51.56
N ASP A 168 -1.84 -2.19 51.83
CA ASP A 168 -2.73 -2.19 52.99
C ASP A 168 -1.81 -2.30 54.23
N THR A 169 -1.24 -1.17 54.65
CA THR A 169 -0.75 -1.07 56.03
C THR A 169 -1.94 -0.92 56.96
N ASP A 170 -2.43 -2.09 57.37
CA ASP A 170 -3.18 -2.31 58.60
C ASP A 170 -2.27 -1.88 59.77
N THR A 171 -2.57 -0.75 60.42
CA THR A 171 -2.00 -0.41 61.72
C THR A 171 -3.12 -0.35 62.75
N ALA A 172 -3.12 -1.37 63.60
CA ALA A 172 -3.89 -1.53 64.82
C ALA A 172 -3.53 -0.50 65.91
#